data_AF-A0A127SLQ2-F1
#
_entry.id   AF-A0A127SLQ2-F1
#
_cell.length_a   1.000
_cell.length_b   1.000
_cell.length_c   1.000
_cell.angle_alpha   90.00
_cell.angle_beta   90.00
_cell.angle_gamma   90.00
#
_symmetry.space_group_name_H-M   'P 1'
#
loop_
_entity.id
_entity.type
_entity.pdbx_description
1 polymer ?
#
loop_
_entity_poly.entity_id
_entity_poly.type
_entity_poly.pdbx_seq_one_letter_code
_entity_poly.pdbx_strand_id
1 'polypeptide(L)'
;MRIFDINNKTAKMEIEKFIENYREAFGEAAGLPVVFWYSDEETGHTEKIGGCFFKGMQEVRAGNTISLNAEVIGCGGGKFYTGFA
;
A
#
# COMPACT_ATOMS: atom_id res chain seq x y z
N MET A 1 -4.96 -10.84 24.14
CA MET A 1 -3.85 -10.90 23.16
C MET A 1 -3.77 -12.33 22.61
N ARG A 2 -4.48 -12.60 21.51
CA ARG A 2 -4.32 -13.87 20.80
C ARG A 2 -3.01 -13.78 20.01
N ILE A 3 -1.97 -14.39 20.54
CA ILE A 3 -0.72 -14.59 19.82
C ILE A 3 -1.08 -15.46 18.61
N PHE A 4 -0.87 -14.95 17.40
CA PHE A 4 -0.93 -15.73 16.17
C PHE A 4 -0.23 -17.06 16.43
N ASP A 5 -0.86 -18.19 16.12
CA ASP A 5 -0.25 -19.50 16.36
C ASP A 5 1.00 -19.65 15.48
N ILE A 6 2.13 -19.17 16.00
CA ILE A 6 3.46 -19.20 15.40
C ILE A 6 3.94 -20.63 15.12
N ASN A 7 3.23 -21.65 15.62
CA ASN A 7 3.55 -23.05 15.39
C ASN A 7 2.87 -23.61 14.13
N ASN A 8 1.85 -22.94 13.59
CA ASN A 8 1.18 -23.39 12.38
C ASN A 8 1.78 -22.73 11.13
N LYS A 9 2.96 -23.24 10.71
CA LYS A 9 3.74 -22.75 9.57
C LYS A 9 3.04 -22.85 8.19
N THR A 10 1.84 -23.41 8.12
CA THR A 10 1.15 -23.74 6.85
C THR A 10 -0.27 -23.15 6.76
N ALA A 11 -0.75 -22.43 7.77
CA ALA A 11 -2.07 -21.81 7.70
C ALA A 11 -2.04 -20.54 6.84
N LYS A 12 -2.55 -20.65 5.60
CA LYS A 12 -3.00 -19.48 4.85
C LYS A 12 -4.11 -18.83 5.67
N MET A 13 -3.86 -17.63 6.19
CA MET A 13 -4.88 -16.88 6.93
C MET A 13 -5.95 -16.39 5.96
N GLU A 14 -7.21 -16.66 6.28
CA GLU A 14 -8.34 -16.12 5.53
C GLU A 14 -8.35 -14.59 5.63
N ILE A 15 -8.69 -13.91 4.52
CA ILE A 15 -8.63 -12.44 4.41
C ILE A 15 -9.55 -11.79 5.45
N GLU A 16 -10.75 -12.34 5.65
CA GLU A 16 -11.69 -11.88 6.67
C GLU A 16 -11.06 -11.94 8.07
N LYS A 17 -10.34 -13.03 8.37
CA LYS A 17 -9.68 -13.20 9.65
C LYS A 17 -8.54 -12.21 9.86
N PHE A 18 -7.80 -11.88 8.80
CA PHE A 18 -6.81 -10.82 8.84
C PHE A 18 -7.44 -9.47 9.18
N ILE A 19 -8.52 -9.10 8.50
CA ILE A 19 -9.21 -7.82 8.71
C ILE A 19 -9.76 -7.71 10.13
N GLU A 20 -10.38 -8.77 10.65
CA GLU A 20 -10.83 -8.85 12.05
C GLU A 20 -9.69 -8.59 13.02
N ASN A 21 -8.59 -9.35 12.89
CA ASN A 21 -7.45 -9.23 13.81
C ASN A 21 -6.79 -7.84 13.70
N TYR A 22 -6.74 -7.26 12.50
CA TYR A 22 -6.19 -5.93 12.27
C TYR A 22 -7.04 -4.87 12.98
N ARG A 23 -8.37 -4.92 12.86
CA ARG A 23 -9.27 -4.00 13.55
C ARG A 23 -9.27 -4.20 15.06
N GLU A 24 -9.14 -5.44 15.55
CA GLU A 24 -8.96 -5.71 16.99
C GLU A 24 -7.69 -5.03 17.53
N ALA A 25 -6.60 -5.03 16.75
CA ALA A 25 -5.32 -4.47 17.18
C ALA A 25 -5.23 -2.94 17.02
N PHE A 26 -5.77 -2.38 15.94
CA PHE A 26 -5.58 -0.97 15.54
C PHE A 26 -6.86 -0.12 15.62
N GLY A 27 -8.01 -0.73 15.88
CA GLY A 27 -9.33 -0.09 15.93
C GLY A 27 -10.04 -0.05 14.57
N GLU A 28 -11.37 0.08 14.62
CA GLU A 28 -12.24 0.12 13.42
C GLU A 28 -11.96 1.29 12.47
N ALA A 29 -11.45 2.41 13.00
CA ALA A 29 -11.10 3.59 12.20
C ALA A 29 -9.79 3.43 11.42
N ALA A 30 -8.99 2.39 11.71
CA ALA A 30 -7.72 2.16 11.02
C ALA A 30 -7.97 1.64 9.59
N GLY A 31 -7.48 2.40 8.60
CA GLY A 31 -7.46 1.92 7.22
C GLY A 31 -6.58 0.67 7.07
N LEU A 32 -6.96 -0.24 6.17
CA LEU A 32 -6.15 -1.42 5.86
C LEU A 32 -4.76 -1.01 5.33
N PRO A 33 -3.73 -1.83 5.55
CA PRO A 33 -2.39 -1.56 5.03
C PRO A 33 -2.40 -1.44 3.50
N VAL A 34 -1.55 -0.54 2.97
CA VAL A 34 -1.27 -0.47 1.52
C VAL A 34 0.00 -1.25 1.25
N VAL A 35 -0.05 -2.08 0.22
CA VAL A 35 1.11 -2.80 -0.29
C VAL A 35 1.69 -2.04 -1.50
N PHE A 36 3.00 -2.04 -1.63
CA PHE A 36 3.72 -1.47 -2.76
C PHE A 36 4.91 -2.35 -3.11
N TRP A 37 5.32 -2.33 -4.37
CA TRP A 37 6.46 -3.07 -4.89
C TRP A 37 7.03 -2.34 -6.11
N TYR A 38 8.24 -2.70 -6.51
CA TYR A 38 8.82 -2.25 -7.77
C TYR A 38 8.59 -3.32 -8.85
N SER A 39 8.33 -2.85 -10.07
CA SER A 39 8.06 -3.66 -11.25
C SER A 39 8.65 -2.95 -12.46
N ASP A 40 9.08 -3.72 -13.46
CA ASP A 40 9.53 -3.18 -14.76
C ASP A 40 8.33 -2.73 -15.63
N GLU A 41 7.13 -3.24 -15.34
CA GLU A 41 5.88 -2.91 -16.03
C GLU A 41 4.90 -2.15 -15.14
N GLU A 42 4.17 -1.19 -15.73
CA GLU A 42 3.08 -0.48 -15.08
C GLU A 42 1.86 -1.40 -14.91
N THR A 43 1.40 -1.57 -13.67
CA THR A 43 0.22 -2.40 -13.34
C THR A 43 -1.08 -1.58 -13.27
N GLY A 44 -0.98 -0.26 -13.33
CA GLY A 44 -2.09 0.69 -13.27
C GLY A 44 -1.71 2.05 -13.83
N HIS A 45 -2.64 2.74 -14.45
CA HIS A 45 -2.37 4.06 -15.02
C HIS A 45 -2.35 5.14 -13.92
N THR A 46 -1.48 6.14 -14.06
CA THR A 46 -1.41 7.26 -13.13
C THR A 46 -1.06 8.53 -13.87
N GLU A 47 -1.98 9.50 -13.81
CA GLU A 47 -1.71 10.83 -14.36
C GLU A 47 -0.58 11.53 -13.62
N LYS A 48 0.11 12.46 -14.29
CA LYS A 48 1.20 13.22 -13.69
C LYS A 48 0.75 13.92 -12.41
N ILE A 49 1.38 13.57 -11.30
CA ILE A 49 1.01 14.09 -9.99
C ILE A 49 1.69 15.45 -9.79
N GLY A 50 0.88 16.50 -9.67
CA GLY A 50 1.35 17.81 -9.23
C GLY A 50 1.76 17.77 -7.75
N GLY A 51 3.06 17.70 -7.46
CA GLY A 51 3.59 17.64 -6.09
C GLY A 51 4.04 16.23 -5.68
N CYS A 52 3.83 15.86 -4.41
CA CYS A 52 4.25 14.55 -3.89
C CYS A 52 3.29 13.42 -4.30
N PHE A 53 3.83 12.21 -4.44
CA PHE A 53 3.07 11.00 -4.78
C PHE A 53 1.96 10.67 -3.76
N PHE A 54 2.03 11.22 -2.54
CA PHE A 54 0.96 11.08 -1.54
C PHE A 54 -0.43 11.48 -2.05
N LYS A 55 -0.52 12.38 -3.04
CA LYS A 55 -1.80 12.72 -3.67
C LYS A 55 -2.45 11.52 -4.36
N GLY A 56 -1.66 10.63 -4.96
CA GLY A 56 -2.15 9.39 -5.56
C GLY A 56 -2.66 8.37 -4.54
N MET A 57 -2.32 8.50 -3.26
CA MET A 57 -2.75 7.54 -2.23
C MET A 57 -4.25 7.53 -2.01
N GLN A 58 -4.98 8.59 -2.38
CA GLN A 58 -6.45 8.59 -2.32
C GLN A 58 -7.05 7.54 -3.25
N GLU A 59 -6.51 7.39 -4.46
CA GLU A 59 -6.92 6.35 -5.41
C GLU A 59 -6.63 4.95 -4.86
N VAL A 60 -5.45 4.77 -4.26
CA VAL A 60 -5.08 3.50 -3.62
C VAL A 60 -6.03 3.15 -2.48
N ARG A 61 -6.42 4.13 -1.66
CA ARG A 61 -7.40 3.95 -0.58
C ARG A 61 -8.81 3.64 -1.09
N ALA A 62 -9.15 4.08 -2.31
CA ALA A 62 -10.38 3.72 -2.99
C ALA A 62 -10.35 2.31 -3.61
N GLY A 63 -9.20 1.62 -3.56
CA GLY A 63 -9.02 0.27 -4.10
C GLY A 63 -8.44 0.24 -5.53
N ASN A 64 -8.05 1.39 -6.08
CA ASN A 64 -7.44 1.47 -7.41
C ASN A 64 -5.94 1.15 -7.35
N THR A 65 -5.41 0.55 -8.41
CA THR A 65 -3.96 0.35 -8.56
C THR A 65 -3.36 1.55 -9.29
N ILE A 66 -2.27 2.10 -8.74
CA ILE A 66 -1.50 3.19 -9.36
C ILE A 66 -0.08 2.71 -9.65
N SER A 67 0.56 3.26 -10.69
CA SER A 67 1.99 3.06 -10.95
C SER A 67 2.71 4.40 -10.82
N LEU A 68 3.84 4.40 -10.12
CA LEU A 68 4.64 5.60 -9.90
C LEU A 68 6.00 5.41 -10.57
N ASN A 69 6.47 6.45 -11.27
CA ASN A 69 7.79 6.48 -11.90
C ASN A 69 8.39 7.90 -11.82
N ALA A 70 9.63 8.07 -12.30
CA ALA A 70 10.34 9.34 -12.25
C ALA A 70 9.66 10.49 -13.04
N GLU A 71 8.79 10.17 -14.01
CA GLU A 71 8.10 11.15 -14.86
C GLU A 71 6.77 11.59 -14.24
N VAL A 72 6.07 10.67 -13.59
CA VAL A 72 4.77 10.86 -12.94
C VAL A 72 4.91 11.59 -11.60
N ILE A 73 5.95 11.31 -10.82
CA ILE A 73 6.16 11.97 -9.52
C ILE A 73 6.69 13.40 -9.74
N GLY A 74 5.92 14.41 -9.31
CA GLY A 74 6.24 15.81 -9.54
C GLY A 74 7.30 16.42 -8.60
N CYS A 75 7.38 16.00 -7.33
CA CYS A 75 8.31 16.59 -6.36
C CYS A 75 9.59 15.76 -6.17
N GLY A 76 10.70 16.44 -5.86
CA GLY A 76 12.01 15.79 -5.65
C GLY A 76 12.03 14.83 -4.46
N GLY A 77 11.42 15.21 -3.32
CA GLY A 77 11.36 14.33 -2.15
C GLY A 77 10.57 13.04 -2.41
N GLY A 78 9.53 13.11 -3.24
CA GLY A 78 8.76 11.94 -3.65
C GLY A 78 9.63 10.96 -4.43
N LYS A 79 10.40 11.46 -5.41
CA LYS A 79 11.34 10.63 -6.17
C LYS A 79 12.41 10.00 -5.29
N PHE A 80 12.94 10.77 -4.33
CA PHE A 80 13.95 10.27 -3.39
C PHE A 80 13.42 9.12 -2.51
N TYR A 81 12.24 9.29 -1.88
CA TYR A 81 11.67 8.25 -1.02
C TYR A 81 11.25 6.98 -1.77
N THR A 82 11.06 7.08 -3.09
CA THR A 82 10.73 5.96 -3.97
C THR A 82 11.90 5.53 -4.86
N GLY A 83 13.15 5.92 -4.54
CA GLY A 83 14.34 5.44 -5.24
C GLY A 83 14.47 5.83 -6.73
N PHE A 84 13.79 6.89 -7.18
CA PHE A 84 13.83 7.39 -8.57
C PHE A 84 14.71 8.64 -8.75
N ALA A 85 15.46 9.04 -7.72
CA ALA A 85 16.38 10.18 -7.74
C ALA A 85 17.72 9.82 -7.09
#